data_AF-A0A7S0RWP7-F1
#
_entry.id   AF-A0A7S0RWP7-F1
#
_cell.length_a   1.000
_cell.length_b   1.000
_cell.length_c   1.000
_cell.angle_alpha   90.00
_cell.angle_beta   90.00
_cell.angle_gamma   90.00
#
_symmetry.space_group_name_H-M   'P 1'
#
loop_
_entity.id
_entity.type
_entity.pdbx_description
1 polymer ?
#
loop_
_entity_poly.entity_id
_entity_poly.type
_entity_poly.pdbx_seq_one_letter_code
_entity_poly.pdbx_strand_id
1 'polypeptide(L)'
;GQGGTAALPARPPASLSSMALSGAYGAQHFARTYALQPGAHITTRFFAAHPTVLQVGSTLFVHGGVLPHHVEYGLDRINRETREWMLGRAPPPAPAPPPAKASSPAPPPPSTSSPPPAPSFLRGASALVWARDYSAEDEGRCDCAKLEGVLKSIPGAARMVVGHTIQDGGINAACGGRVLRVDVGMSAGCGGGDVEGLEV
;
A
#
# COMPACT_ATOMS: atom_id res chain seq x y z
N GLY A 1 23.72 -25.67 -62.85
CA GLY A 1 24.14 -25.63 -61.44
C GLY A 1 23.05 -24.96 -60.64
N GLN A 2 22.40 -25.71 -59.75
CA GLN A 2 21.33 -25.23 -58.88
C GLN A 2 21.95 -24.46 -57.71
N GLY A 3 21.55 -23.20 -57.52
CA GLY A 3 21.95 -22.38 -56.38
C GLY A 3 20.96 -22.55 -55.23
N GLY A 4 21.38 -23.25 -54.17
CA GLY A 4 20.59 -23.48 -52.97
C GLY A 4 20.54 -22.25 -52.06
N THR A 5 19.33 -21.84 -51.68
CA THR A 5 19.08 -20.90 -50.61
C THR A 5 19.22 -21.61 -49.26
N ALA A 6 20.16 -21.17 -48.42
CA ALA A 6 20.28 -21.67 -47.05
C ALA A 6 19.16 -21.05 -46.19
N ALA A 7 18.22 -21.90 -45.76
CA ALA A 7 17.14 -21.52 -44.84
C ALA A 7 17.70 -21.28 -43.43
N LEU A 8 17.28 -20.19 -42.79
CA LEU A 8 17.51 -19.91 -41.37
C LEU A 8 16.87 -21.01 -40.50
N PRO A 9 17.47 -21.41 -39.37
CA PRO A 9 16.91 -22.44 -38.51
C PRO A 9 15.57 -21.97 -37.92
N ALA A 10 14.57 -22.84 -38.00
CA ALA A 10 13.23 -22.60 -37.48
C ALA A 10 13.26 -22.29 -35.97
N ARG A 11 12.51 -21.25 -35.59
CA ARG A 11 12.30 -20.82 -34.20
C ARG A 11 11.57 -21.94 -33.42
N PRO A 12 12.02 -22.33 -32.21
CA PRO A 12 11.37 -23.40 -31.47
C PRO A 12 9.96 -23.00 -31.04
N PRO A 13 9.01 -23.95 -30.93
CA PRO A 13 7.62 -23.66 -30.61
C PRO A 13 7.47 -23.07 -29.21
N ALA A 14 6.62 -22.04 -29.09
CA ALA A 14 6.37 -21.23 -27.89
C ALA A 14 5.73 -21.96 -26.69
N SER A 15 5.66 -23.29 -26.69
CA SER A 15 4.91 -24.07 -25.71
C SER A 15 5.70 -24.35 -24.42
N LEU A 16 7.02 -24.56 -24.50
CA LEU A 16 7.84 -24.91 -23.32
C LEU A 16 8.24 -23.70 -22.46
N SER A 17 8.13 -22.47 -23.00
CA SER A 17 8.50 -21.23 -22.28
C SER A 17 7.41 -20.75 -21.32
N SER A 18 6.13 -20.95 -21.67
CA SER A 18 4.98 -20.45 -20.90
C SER A 18 4.79 -21.16 -19.55
N MET A 19 5.01 -22.48 -19.49
CA MET A 19 4.89 -23.24 -18.24
C MET A 19 6.04 -22.97 -17.25
N ALA A 20 7.27 -22.79 -17.74
CA ALA A 20 8.41 -22.44 -16.90
C ALA A 20 8.28 -21.01 -16.35
N LEU A 21 7.79 -20.07 -17.16
CA LEU A 21 7.46 -18.71 -16.72
C LEU A 21 6.31 -18.72 -15.71
N SER A 22 5.22 -19.46 -15.94
CA SER A 22 4.09 -19.56 -15.00
C SER A 22 4.48 -20.22 -13.68
N GLY A 23 5.32 -21.27 -13.72
CA GLY A 23 5.86 -21.93 -12.52
C GLY A 23 6.82 -21.05 -11.72
N ALA A 24 7.70 -20.30 -12.38
CA ALA A 24 8.59 -19.35 -11.73
C ALA A 24 7.83 -18.14 -11.16
N TYR A 25 6.84 -17.62 -11.89
CA TYR A 25 5.96 -16.55 -11.42
C TYR A 25 5.15 -17.00 -10.20
N GLY A 26 4.54 -18.19 -10.26
CA GLY A 26 3.79 -18.79 -9.14
C GLY A 26 4.65 -19.06 -7.90
N ALA A 27 5.88 -19.54 -8.08
CA ALA A 27 6.83 -19.77 -6.99
C ALA A 27 7.33 -18.47 -6.35
N GLN A 28 7.59 -17.42 -7.14
CA GLN A 28 7.97 -16.09 -6.63
C GLN A 28 6.84 -15.44 -5.82
N HIS A 29 5.59 -15.56 -6.28
CA HIS A 29 4.41 -15.08 -5.54
C HIS A 29 4.23 -15.84 -4.21
N PHE A 30 4.44 -17.16 -4.20
CA PHE A 30 4.42 -17.96 -2.98
C PHE A 30 5.53 -17.55 -2.00
N ALA A 31 6.78 -17.43 -2.47
CA ALA A 31 7.91 -17.06 -1.63
C ALA A 31 7.71 -15.69 -0.97
N ARG A 32 7.24 -14.69 -1.74
CA ARG A 32 6.90 -13.36 -1.20
C ARG A 32 5.76 -13.42 -0.20
N THR A 33 4.71 -14.18 -0.49
CA THR A 33 3.58 -14.34 0.43
C THR A 33 4.02 -14.95 1.75
N TYR A 34 4.84 -16.01 1.73
CA TYR A 34 5.35 -16.63 2.95
C TYR A 34 6.35 -15.75 3.71
N ALA A 35 7.18 -14.98 3.01
CA ALA A 35 8.15 -14.09 3.63
C ALA A 35 7.50 -12.83 4.24
N LEU A 36 6.46 -12.29 3.59
CA LEU A 36 5.83 -11.02 3.94
C LEU A 36 4.49 -11.17 4.70
N GLN A 37 4.02 -12.40 4.94
CA GLN A 37 2.83 -12.61 5.76
C GLN A 37 3.02 -12.10 7.20
N PRO A 38 1.93 -11.73 7.89
CA PRO A 38 1.89 -11.54 9.33
C PRO A 38 2.66 -12.61 10.11
N GLY A 39 3.48 -12.19 11.07
CA GLY A 39 4.25 -13.08 11.93
C GLY A 39 5.50 -13.70 11.30
N ALA A 40 5.73 -13.53 9.99
CA ALA A 40 6.95 -14.00 9.35
C ALA A 40 8.19 -13.24 9.84
N HIS A 41 9.35 -13.90 9.81
CA HIS A 41 10.61 -13.31 10.31
C HIS A 41 10.98 -12.01 9.59
N ILE A 42 10.77 -11.91 8.27
CA ILE A 42 11.05 -10.68 7.52
C ILE A 42 10.07 -9.56 7.91
N THR A 43 8.76 -9.85 7.96
CA THR A 43 7.71 -8.91 8.36
C THR A 43 7.95 -8.34 9.77
N THR A 44 8.18 -9.22 10.73
CA THR A 44 8.37 -8.84 12.14
C THR A 44 9.65 -8.04 12.35
N ARG A 45 10.74 -8.42 11.69
CA ARG A 45 12.05 -7.78 11.85
C ARG A 45 12.17 -6.44 11.14
N PHE A 46 11.62 -6.32 9.93
CA PHE A 46 11.88 -5.17 9.06
C PHE A 46 10.67 -4.30 8.77
N PHE A 47 9.43 -4.79 8.88
CA PHE A 47 8.25 -4.01 8.45
C PHE A 47 7.40 -3.53 9.63
N ALA A 48 7.23 -4.34 10.67
CA ALA A 48 6.34 -4.01 11.80
C ALA A 48 6.70 -2.70 12.56
N ALA A 49 7.95 -2.22 12.42
CA ALA A 49 8.41 -0.96 13.02
C ALA A 49 8.03 0.31 12.26
N HIS A 50 7.60 0.19 11.00
CA HIS A 50 7.32 1.34 10.16
C HIS A 50 5.84 1.73 10.28
N PRO A 51 5.53 3.01 10.52
CA PRO A 51 4.15 3.48 10.54
C PRO A 51 3.53 3.42 9.13
N THR A 52 2.23 3.13 9.06
CA THR A 52 1.44 3.17 7.83
C THR A 52 1.18 4.61 7.39
N VAL A 53 1.07 5.53 8.36
CA VAL A 53 0.91 6.97 8.18
C VAL A 53 1.75 7.73 9.21
N LEU A 54 2.50 8.74 8.79
CA LEU A 54 3.41 9.49 9.67
C LEU A 54 3.24 10.99 9.46
N GLN A 55 3.15 11.77 10.54
CA GLN A 55 3.22 13.22 10.47
C GLN A 55 4.58 13.70 10.96
N VAL A 56 5.26 14.52 10.15
CA VAL A 56 6.49 15.22 10.53
C VAL A 56 6.27 16.71 10.31
N GLY A 57 6.30 17.49 11.40
CA GLY A 57 5.90 18.88 11.36
C GLY A 57 4.47 19.03 10.82
N SER A 58 4.33 19.80 9.74
CA SER A 58 3.05 20.02 9.07
C SER A 58 2.78 19.11 7.87
N THR A 59 3.65 18.12 7.62
CA THR A 59 3.54 17.23 6.46
C THR A 59 3.17 15.81 6.90
N LEU A 60 2.11 15.28 6.29
CA LEU A 60 1.62 13.92 6.47
C LEU A 60 2.10 13.01 5.33
N PHE A 61 2.69 11.87 5.67
CA PHE A 61 3.21 10.88 4.73
C PHE A 61 2.34 9.62 4.78
N VAL A 62 1.85 9.17 3.62
CA VAL A 62 1.02 7.98 3.47
C VAL A 62 1.20 7.39 2.07
N HIS A 63 1.06 6.07 1.90
CA HIS A 63 1.27 5.46 0.58
C HIS A 63 0.21 5.86 -0.45
N GLY A 64 -1.09 5.73 -0.13
CA GLY A 64 -2.19 6.09 -1.05
C GLY A 64 -2.87 7.41 -0.70
N GLY A 65 -3.41 7.51 0.52
CA GLY A 65 -4.09 8.72 0.98
C GLY A 65 -4.85 8.54 2.30
N VAL A 66 -5.00 9.63 3.06
CA VAL A 66 -5.83 9.64 4.28
C VAL A 66 -7.21 10.20 3.96
N LEU A 67 -8.25 9.38 4.06
CA LEU A 67 -9.64 9.77 3.83
C LEU A 67 -10.34 10.11 5.15
N PRO A 68 -11.50 10.80 5.14
CA PRO A 68 -12.19 11.23 6.36
C PRO A 68 -12.41 10.10 7.38
N HIS A 69 -12.84 8.92 6.93
CA HIS A 69 -13.07 7.77 7.82
C HIS A 69 -11.78 7.21 8.47
N HIS A 70 -10.60 7.44 7.88
CA HIS A 70 -9.33 7.09 8.52
C HIS A 70 -9.01 8.02 9.68
N VAL A 71 -9.34 9.31 9.56
CA VAL A 71 -9.19 10.29 10.64
C VAL A 71 -10.15 9.98 11.78
N GLU A 72 -11.42 9.74 11.45
CA GLU A 72 -12.45 9.34 12.43
C GLU A 72 -12.07 8.07 13.19
N TYR A 73 -11.46 7.10 12.50
CA TYR A 73 -11.01 5.85 13.12
C TYR A 73 -9.76 6.04 14.01
N GLY A 74 -8.91 7.03 13.68
CA GLY A 74 -7.71 7.40 14.42
C GLY A 74 -6.42 6.86 13.79
N LEU A 75 -5.53 7.76 13.36
CA LEU A 75 -4.28 7.40 12.67
C LEU A 75 -3.29 6.63 13.56
N ASP A 76 -3.19 7.00 14.84
CA ASP A 76 -2.36 6.26 15.82
C ASP A 76 -2.89 4.85 16.06
N ARG A 77 -4.21 4.69 16.03
CA ARG A 77 -4.87 3.39 16.16
C ARG A 77 -4.55 2.51 14.95
N ILE A 78 -4.63 3.07 13.75
CA ILE A 78 -4.27 2.38 12.50
C ILE A 78 -2.82 1.89 12.57
N ASN A 79 -1.87 2.76 12.91
CA ASN A 79 -0.46 2.39 13.00
C ASN A 79 -0.23 1.26 14.01
N ARG A 80 -0.85 1.35 15.18
CA ARG A 80 -0.77 0.31 16.21
C ARG A 80 -1.36 -1.02 15.73
N GLU A 81 -2.56 -1.01 15.17
CA GLU A 81 -3.23 -2.24 14.72
C GLU A 81 -2.54 -2.88 13.51
N THR A 82 -2.01 -2.08 12.57
CA THR A 82 -1.16 -2.59 11.49
C THR A 82 0.08 -3.28 12.05
N ARG A 83 0.76 -2.66 13.03
CA ARG A 83 1.93 -3.24 13.68
C ARG A 83 1.60 -4.57 14.36
N GLU A 84 0.55 -4.62 15.19
CA GLU A 84 0.18 -5.85 15.88
C GLU A 84 -0.20 -6.96 14.89
N TRP A 85 -0.93 -6.60 13.82
CA TRP A 85 -1.22 -7.53 12.72
C TRP A 85 0.06 -8.04 12.05
N MET A 86 1.01 -7.17 11.69
CA MET A 86 2.30 -7.56 11.12
C MET A 86 3.13 -8.45 12.05
N LEU A 87 3.01 -8.26 13.37
CA LEU A 87 3.63 -9.10 14.38
C LEU A 87 2.96 -10.48 14.52
N GLY A 88 1.88 -10.75 13.78
CA GLY A 88 1.11 -11.99 13.86
C GLY A 88 0.28 -12.09 15.14
N ARG A 89 0.05 -10.96 15.83
CA ARG A 89 -0.77 -10.91 17.04
C ARG A 89 -2.21 -10.66 16.65
N ALA A 90 -3.14 -11.20 17.44
CA ALA A 90 -4.56 -10.93 17.24
C ALA A 90 -4.79 -9.41 17.28
N PRO A 91 -5.68 -8.85 16.43
CA PRO A 91 -6.08 -7.47 16.57
C PRO A 91 -6.57 -7.26 18.01
N PRO A 92 -6.14 -6.20 18.72
CA PRO A 92 -6.78 -5.89 19.99
C PRO A 92 -8.29 -5.76 19.73
N PRO A 93 -9.16 -6.25 20.64
CA PRO A 93 -10.59 -6.08 20.48
C PRO A 93 -10.86 -4.60 20.22
N ALA A 94 -11.66 -4.29 19.19
CA ALA A 94 -12.06 -2.91 18.93
C ALA A 94 -12.54 -2.30 20.26
N PRO A 95 -12.10 -1.08 20.64
CA PRO A 95 -12.66 -0.44 21.82
C PRO A 95 -14.17 -0.40 21.61
N ALA A 96 -14.88 -1.01 22.53
CA ALA A 96 -16.33 -1.00 22.51
C ALA A 96 -16.80 0.46 22.40
N PRO A 97 -17.94 0.73 21.73
CA PRO A 97 -18.63 2.01 21.94
C PRO A 97 -18.78 2.26 23.46
N PRO A 98 -18.80 3.52 23.92
CA PRO A 98 -18.84 3.84 25.35
C PRO A 98 -19.90 2.99 26.08
N PRO A 99 -19.59 2.43 27.25
CA PRO A 99 -20.30 1.27 27.78
C PRO A 99 -21.75 1.59 28.15
N ALA A 100 -22.70 0.92 27.50
CA ALA A 100 -23.96 0.58 28.16
C ALA A 100 -23.77 -0.76 28.88
N LYS A 101 -23.57 -0.68 30.20
CA LYS A 101 -23.57 -1.77 31.21
C LYS A 101 -22.84 -3.08 30.82
N ALA A 102 -21.69 -3.29 31.46
CA ALA A 102 -20.81 -4.44 31.30
C ALA A 102 -21.52 -5.80 31.51
N SER A 103 -21.16 -6.76 30.67
CA SER A 103 -21.20 -8.20 30.96
C SER A 103 -19.93 -8.83 30.37
N SER A 104 -19.36 -9.76 31.12
CA SER A 104 -18.01 -10.37 31.08
C SER A 104 -17.33 -10.58 29.71
N PRO A 105 -15.98 -10.55 29.66
CA PRO A 105 -15.22 -10.80 28.43
C PRO A 105 -15.26 -12.28 28.04
N ALA A 106 -15.46 -12.53 26.74
CA ALA A 106 -15.39 -13.86 26.14
C ALA A 106 -13.94 -14.40 26.13
N PRO A 107 -13.75 -15.74 26.18
CA PRO A 107 -12.43 -16.35 26.10
C PRO A 107 -11.77 -16.09 24.72
N PRO A 108 -10.42 -16.08 24.65
CA PRO A 108 -9.71 -15.85 23.40
C PRO A 108 -10.02 -16.94 22.37
N PRO A 109 -10.13 -16.60 21.07
CA PRO A 109 -10.39 -17.58 20.03
C PRO A 109 -9.22 -18.57 19.91
N PRO A 110 -9.49 -19.84 19.53
CA PRO A 110 -8.44 -20.83 19.31
C PRO A 110 -7.51 -20.40 18.17
N SER A 111 -6.23 -20.69 18.35
CA SER A 111 -5.16 -20.49 17.38
C SER A 111 -5.40 -21.34 16.13
N THR A 112 -5.94 -20.74 15.08
CA THR A 112 -6.01 -21.34 13.75
C THR A 112 -4.70 -21.10 13.01
N SER A 113 -4.24 -22.10 12.26
CA SER A 113 -2.95 -22.17 11.56
C SER A 113 -2.84 -21.27 10.31
N SER A 114 -3.70 -20.26 10.18
CA SER A 114 -3.72 -19.34 9.04
C SER A 114 -3.56 -17.91 9.56
N PRO A 115 -2.71 -17.07 8.94
CA PRO A 115 -2.54 -15.70 9.38
C PRO A 115 -3.87 -14.92 9.30
N PRO A 116 -4.17 -14.05 10.28
CA PRO A 116 -5.39 -13.27 10.26
C PRO A 116 -5.45 -12.37 9.02
N PRO A 117 -6.64 -12.15 8.44
CA PRO A 117 -6.78 -11.24 7.30
C PRO A 117 -6.34 -9.83 7.69
N ALA A 118 -5.85 -9.06 6.70
CA ALA A 118 -5.47 -7.67 6.95
C ALA A 118 -6.66 -6.83 7.48
N PRO A 119 -6.41 -5.84 8.34
CA PRO A 119 -7.44 -4.88 8.74
C PRO A 119 -8.14 -4.23 7.55
N SER A 120 -9.40 -3.83 7.72
CA SER A 120 -10.21 -3.24 6.64
C SER A 120 -9.60 -1.97 6.06
N PHE A 121 -8.97 -1.13 6.88
CA PHE A 121 -8.30 0.10 6.45
C PHE A 121 -7.01 -0.13 5.62
N LEU A 122 -6.58 -1.39 5.44
CA LEU A 122 -5.49 -1.79 4.53
C LEU A 122 -5.99 -2.51 3.27
N ARG A 123 -7.32 -2.71 3.12
CA ARG A 123 -7.91 -3.47 2.03
C ARG A 123 -8.99 -2.68 1.29
N GLY A 124 -9.06 -2.89 -0.02
CA GLY A 124 -10.03 -2.23 -0.88
C GLY A 124 -9.58 -0.85 -1.34
N ALA A 125 -10.31 -0.28 -2.29
CA ALA A 125 -9.90 0.94 -3.01
C ALA A 125 -9.81 2.19 -2.12
N SER A 126 -10.55 2.24 -1.01
CA SER A 126 -10.54 3.37 -0.07
C SER A 126 -9.59 3.18 1.12
N ALA A 127 -8.74 2.15 1.10
CA ALA A 127 -7.76 1.91 2.15
C ALA A 127 -6.59 2.91 2.08
N LEU A 128 -5.93 3.15 3.21
CA LEU A 128 -4.79 4.09 3.34
C LEU A 128 -3.70 3.90 2.30
N VAL A 129 -3.44 2.63 1.94
CA VAL A 129 -2.37 2.23 1.03
C VAL A 129 -2.85 2.06 -0.42
N TRP A 130 -4.14 2.24 -0.70
CA TRP A 130 -4.72 2.04 -2.03
C TRP A 130 -5.52 3.24 -2.55
N ALA A 131 -5.88 4.19 -1.67
CA ALA A 131 -6.66 5.37 -2.03
C ALA A 131 -5.95 6.19 -3.11
N ARG A 132 -6.75 6.71 -4.06
CA ARG A 132 -6.26 7.50 -5.21
C ARG A 132 -6.90 8.89 -5.31
N ASP A 133 -7.76 9.24 -4.35
CA ASP A 133 -8.55 10.48 -4.31
C ASP A 133 -7.70 11.76 -4.44
N TYR A 134 -6.42 11.71 -4.06
CA TYR A 134 -5.49 12.85 -4.08
C TYR A 134 -4.31 12.67 -5.02
N SER A 135 -4.23 11.55 -5.73
CA SER A 135 -3.09 11.19 -6.57
C SER A 135 -3.45 10.91 -8.03
N ALA A 136 -4.73 11.09 -8.41
CA ALA A 136 -5.14 11.08 -9.81
C ALA A 136 -4.35 12.16 -10.60
N GLU A 137 -3.80 11.77 -11.75
CA GLU A 137 -3.08 12.70 -12.64
C GLU A 137 -4.00 13.77 -13.24
N ASP A 138 -5.26 13.38 -13.51
CA ASP A 138 -6.30 14.31 -13.91
C ASP A 138 -6.76 15.12 -12.69
N GLU A 139 -6.42 16.41 -12.68
CA GLU A 139 -6.80 17.35 -11.63
C GLU A 139 -8.33 17.40 -11.39
N GLY A 140 -9.15 17.14 -12.42
CA GLY A 140 -10.61 17.08 -12.28
C GLY A 140 -11.10 15.88 -11.43
N ARG A 141 -10.25 14.87 -11.25
CA ARG A 141 -10.49 13.70 -10.38
C ARG A 141 -9.86 13.85 -9.00
N CYS A 142 -9.05 14.89 -8.78
CA CYS A 142 -8.45 15.16 -7.48
C CYS A 142 -9.44 15.92 -6.59
N ASP A 143 -9.86 15.31 -5.48
CA ASP A 143 -10.85 15.91 -4.59
C ASP A 143 -10.19 16.85 -3.57
N CYS A 144 -9.86 18.06 -4.03
CA CYS A 144 -9.17 19.06 -3.20
C CYS A 144 -9.99 19.54 -2.00
N ALA A 145 -11.32 19.55 -2.09
CA ALA A 145 -12.20 19.93 -0.99
C ALA A 145 -12.14 18.88 0.13
N LYS A 146 -12.17 17.59 -0.23
CA LYS A 146 -11.99 16.48 0.72
C LYS A 146 -10.60 16.50 1.35
N LEU A 147 -9.56 16.70 0.56
CA LEU A 147 -8.18 16.82 1.07
C LEU A 147 -8.06 17.94 2.11
N GLU A 148 -8.61 19.11 1.80
CA GLU A 148 -8.58 20.26 2.70
C GLU A 148 -9.35 19.98 4.01
N GLY A 149 -10.51 19.32 3.92
CA GLY A 149 -11.26 18.88 5.10
C GLY A 149 -10.47 17.91 5.99
N VAL A 150 -9.76 16.96 5.38
CA VAL A 150 -8.89 16.01 6.10
C VAL A 150 -7.71 16.70 6.76
N LEU A 151 -7.01 17.60 6.06
CA LEU A 151 -5.86 18.30 6.64
C LEU A 151 -6.29 19.18 7.81
N LYS A 152 -7.45 19.85 7.72
CA LYS A 152 -8.01 20.66 8.82
C LYS A 152 -8.40 19.84 10.04
N SER A 153 -8.78 18.56 9.87
CA SER A 153 -9.17 17.69 10.99
C SER A 153 -7.97 17.04 11.69
N ILE A 154 -6.77 17.15 11.13
CA ILE A 154 -5.53 16.63 11.72
C ILE A 154 -4.71 17.79 12.32
N PRO A 155 -4.52 17.85 13.65
CA PRO A 155 -3.80 18.94 14.29
C PRO A 155 -2.39 19.17 13.70
N GLY A 156 -2.15 20.39 13.25
CA GLY A 156 -0.84 20.81 12.71
C GLY A 156 -0.57 20.37 11.26
N ALA A 157 -1.44 19.60 10.61
CA ALA A 157 -1.24 19.19 9.23
C ALA A 157 -1.60 20.31 8.23
N ALA A 158 -0.72 20.53 7.25
CA ALA A 158 -0.91 21.51 6.17
C ALA A 158 -0.75 20.90 4.77
N ARG A 159 -0.06 19.75 4.67
CA ARG A 159 0.26 19.09 3.41
C ARG A 159 0.27 17.57 3.56
N MET A 160 -0.05 16.86 2.48
CA MET A 160 0.07 15.40 2.38
C MET A 160 1.07 15.02 1.26
N VAL A 161 1.91 14.01 1.51
CA VAL A 161 2.77 13.37 0.52
C VAL A 161 2.22 11.98 0.26
N VAL A 162 1.95 11.68 -1.01
CA VAL A 162 1.30 10.44 -1.45
C VAL A 162 2.08 9.79 -2.59
N GLY A 163 2.07 8.47 -2.63
CA GLY A 163 2.55 7.68 -3.77
C GLY A 163 1.41 6.89 -4.41
N HIS A 164 1.66 5.61 -4.71
CA HIS A 164 0.69 4.59 -5.16
C HIS A 164 0.12 4.78 -6.57
N THR A 165 -0.10 6.02 -6.99
CA THR A 165 -0.48 6.39 -8.35
C THR A 165 0.73 6.98 -9.04
N ILE A 166 1.23 6.25 -10.03
CA ILE A 166 2.35 6.68 -10.88
C ILE A 166 1.99 8.03 -11.52
N GLN A 167 2.95 8.94 -11.49
CA GLN A 167 2.92 10.24 -12.14
C GLN A 167 3.88 10.17 -13.34
N ASP A 168 3.34 10.11 -14.55
CA ASP A 168 4.14 10.00 -15.78
C ASP A 168 5.01 11.25 -16.03
N GLY A 169 4.62 12.39 -15.45
CA GLY A 169 5.33 13.66 -15.54
C GLY A 169 6.35 13.93 -14.41
N GLY A 170 6.67 12.92 -13.58
CA GLY A 170 7.55 13.07 -12.43
C GLY A 170 6.85 13.59 -11.17
N ILE A 171 7.65 13.88 -10.14
CA ILE A 171 7.15 14.42 -8.86
C ILE A 171 6.47 15.76 -9.12
N ASN A 172 5.25 15.92 -8.61
CA ASN A 172 4.49 17.13 -8.83
C ASN A 172 3.57 17.45 -7.63
N ALA A 173 2.82 18.54 -7.72
CA ALA A 173 1.91 19.02 -6.68
C ALA A 173 0.50 19.28 -7.23
N ALA A 174 -0.51 19.07 -6.38
CA ALA A 174 -1.91 19.43 -6.67
C ALA A 174 -2.56 20.19 -5.49
N CYS A 175 -3.78 20.68 -5.72
CA CYS A 175 -4.58 21.39 -4.72
C CYS A 175 -3.86 22.59 -4.08
N GLY A 176 -3.15 23.39 -4.90
CA GLY A 176 -2.38 24.53 -4.42
C GLY A 176 -1.20 24.13 -3.52
N GLY A 177 -0.58 22.99 -3.78
CA GLY A 177 0.58 22.49 -3.02
C GLY A 177 0.24 21.80 -1.71
N ARG A 178 -1.05 21.50 -1.47
CA ARG A 178 -1.52 20.74 -0.30
C ARG A 178 -1.31 19.25 -0.44
N VAL A 179 -1.13 18.73 -1.65
CA VAL A 179 -0.69 17.36 -1.89
C VAL A 179 0.52 17.33 -2.82
N LEU A 180 1.53 16.53 -2.47
CA LEU A 180 2.67 16.20 -3.31
C LEU A 180 2.56 14.73 -3.73
N ARG A 181 2.58 14.49 -5.04
CA ARG A 181 2.44 13.16 -5.66
C ARG A 181 3.84 12.72 -6.08
N VAL A 182 4.37 11.67 -5.44
CA VAL A 182 5.81 11.34 -5.52
C VAL A 182 6.12 9.97 -6.13
N ASP A 183 5.12 9.21 -6.55
CA ASP A 183 5.33 7.92 -7.19
C ASP A 183 5.63 8.12 -8.68
N VAL A 184 6.88 7.93 -9.07
CA VAL A 184 7.36 8.04 -10.46
C VAL A 184 7.46 6.67 -11.15
N GLY A 185 6.94 5.61 -10.53
CA GLY A 185 6.96 4.28 -11.13
C GLY A 185 8.36 3.68 -11.27
N MET A 186 9.29 4.00 -10.34
CA MET A 186 10.72 3.66 -10.44
C MET A 186 11.04 2.18 -10.66
N SER A 187 10.14 1.28 -10.24
CA SER A 187 10.38 -0.16 -10.39
C SER A 187 10.18 -0.58 -11.85
N ALA A 188 11.07 -1.43 -12.36
CA ALA A 188 10.95 -2.00 -13.71
C ALA A 188 9.64 -2.79 -13.92
N GLY A 189 9.01 -3.27 -12.85
CA GLY A 189 7.72 -3.97 -12.90
C GLY A 189 6.50 -3.04 -12.89
N CYS A 190 6.69 -1.73 -12.76
CA CYS A 190 5.64 -0.73 -12.72
C CYS A 190 5.70 0.19 -13.94
N GLY A 191 6.78 0.94 -14.08
CA GLY A 191 6.98 1.89 -15.19
C GLY A 191 8.44 2.04 -15.61
N GLY A 192 9.40 1.74 -14.73
CA GLY A 192 10.83 1.95 -14.99
C GLY A 192 11.20 3.43 -15.08
N GLY A 193 10.46 4.30 -14.40
CA GLY A 193 10.74 5.74 -14.36
C GLY A 193 12.05 6.07 -13.65
N ASP A 194 12.60 7.24 -13.94
CA ASP A 194 13.82 7.73 -13.33
C ASP A 194 13.61 8.01 -11.82
N VAL A 195 14.69 7.87 -11.04
CA VAL A 195 14.64 8.15 -9.59
C VAL A 195 14.64 9.66 -9.37
N GLU A 196 13.64 10.15 -8.64
CA GLU A 196 13.52 11.55 -8.25
C GLU A 196 13.53 11.72 -6.73
N GLY A 197 13.99 12.89 -6.26
CA GLY A 197 14.06 13.25 -4.85
C GLY A 197 13.29 14.53 -4.58
N LEU A 198 12.54 14.55 -3.47
CA LEU A 198 11.78 15.71 -3.00
C LEU A 198 12.34 16.18 -1.65
N GLU A 199 12.70 17.45 -1.56
CA GLU A 199 13.07 18.13 -0.31
C GLU A 199 11.84 18.90 0.21
N VAL A 200 11.48 18.71 1.48
CA VAL A 200 10.25 19.26 2.12
C VAL A 200 10.52 20.02 3.39
#